data_AF-A0A5K0WA75-F1
#
_entry.id   AF-A0A5K0WA75-F1
#
_cell.length_a   1.000
_cell.length_b   1.000
_cell.length_c   1.000
_cell.angle_alpha   90.00
_cell.angle_beta   90.00
_cell.angle_gamma   90.00
#
_symmetry.space_group_name_H-M   'P 1'
#
loop_
_entity.id
_entity.type
_entity.pdbx_description
1 polymer ?
#
loop_
_entity_poly.entity_id
_entity_poly.type
_entity_poly.pdbx_seq_one_letter_code
_entity_poly.pdbx_strand_id
1 'polypeptide(L)' 'GKLEKKDFNIKKAAGMSGKAIVLNFTSVNVTDNTLEIHFFWDGKGTTGIPARGVYGPLVSAISVEA' A
#
# COMPACT_ATOMS: atom_id res chain seq x y z
N GLY A 1 -9.04 12.69 3.69
CA GLY A 1 -7.63 12.37 3.40
C GLY A 1 -7.22 12.82 2.00
N LYS A 2 -5.93 13.11 1.81
CA LYS A 2 -5.31 13.40 0.50
C LYS A 2 -4.96 12.09 -0.21
N LEU A 3 -5.25 11.98 -1.50
CA LEU A 3 -4.90 10.79 -2.29
C LEU A 3 -3.42 10.82 -2.66
N GLU A 4 -2.62 9.95 -2.04
CA GLU A 4 -1.18 9.88 -2.32
C GLU A 4 -0.85 9.00 -3.54
N LYS A 5 -1.60 7.93 -3.77
CA LYS A 5 -1.39 7.01 -4.89
C LYS A 5 -2.71 6.51 -5.46
N LYS A 6 -2.94 6.77 -6.75
CA LYS A 6 -4.07 6.25 -7.53
C LYS A 6 -3.61 5.04 -8.36
N ASP A 7 -4.43 3.99 -8.43
CA ASP A 7 -4.21 2.79 -9.26
C ASP A 7 -2.81 2.18 -9.09
N PHE A 8 -2.31 2.18 -7.85
CA PHE A 8 -0.93 1.81 -7.56
C PHE A 8 -0.70 0.30 -7.69
N ASN A 9 0.22 -0.07 -8.59
CA ASN A 9 0.62 -1.46 -8.78
C ASN A 9 2.00 -1.71 -8.15
N ILE A 10 1.99 -2.40 -6.99
CA ILE A 10 3.19 -2.72 -6.22
C ILE A 10 4.19 -3.54 -7.04
N LYS A 11 3.71 -4.57 -7.77
CA LYS A 11 4.57 -5.42 -8.61
C LYS A 11 5.27 -4.60 -9.70
N LYS A 12 4.56 -3.67 -10.34
CA LYS A 12 5.13 -2.78 -11.36
C LYS A 12 6.17 -1.84 -10.77
N ALA A 13 5.89 -1.25 -9.60
CA ALA A 13 6.83 -0.36 -8.91
C ALA A 13 8.09 -1.10 -8.42
N ALA A 14 7.94 -2.32 -7.94
CA ALA A 14 9.06 -3.17 -7.52
C ALA A 14 9.83 -3.79 -8.70
N GLY A 15 9.23 -3.85 -9.89
CA GLY A 15 9.77 -4.51 -11.08
C GLY A 15 9.60 -6.03 -11.08
N MET A 16 9.38 -6.66 -9.90
CA MET A 16 9.17 -8.10 -9.76
C MET A 16 8.32 -8.42 -8.52
N SER A 17 7.74 -9.63 -8.48
CA SER A 17 7.05 -10.15 -7.30
C SER A 17 8.03 -10.52 -6.19
N GLY A 18 7.64 -10.36 -4.93
CA GLY A 18 8.47 -10.75 -3.77
C GLY A 18 9.61 -9.79 -3.41
N LYS A 19 9.79 -8.71 -4.18
CA LYS A 19 10.74 -7.65 -3.86
C LYS A 19 10.07 -6.56 -3.02
N ALA A 20 10.59 -6.32 -1.82
CA ALA A 20 10.14 -5.23 -0.97
C ALA A 20 10.52 -3.88 -1.58
N ILE A 21 9.62 -2.91 -1.47
CA ILE A 21 9.87 -1.51 -1.80
C ILE A 21 9.40 -0.64 -0.63
N VAL A 22 10.12 0.45 -0.38
CA VAL A 22 9.74 1.46 0.61
C VAL A 22 9.15 2.66 -0.12
N LEU A 23 8.00 3.13 0.34
CA LEU A 23 7.34 4.32 -0.18
C LEU A 23 7.42 5.42 0.88
N ASN A 24 8.08 6.52 0.55
CA ASN A 24 8.24 7.65 1.45
C ASN A 24 7.25 8.75 1.06
N PHE A 25 6.52 9.27 2.06
CA PHE A 25 5.58 10.38 1.93
C PHE A 25 5.99 11.47 2.93
N THR A 26 6.52 12.59 2.43
CA THR A 26 7.14 13.63 3.28
C THR A 26 6.22 14.81 3.59
N SER A 27 5.13 14.99 2.85
CA SER A 27 4.19 16.11 3.03
C SER A 27 2.84 15.59 3.53
N VAL A 28 2.86 15.08 4.75
CA VAL A 28 1.68 14.52 5.44
C VAL A 28 1.29 15.47 6.58
N ASN A 29 0.06 15.97 6.54
CA ASN A 29 -0.46 16.82 7.60
C ASN A 29 -1.07 15.95 8.71
N VAL A 30 -0.58 16.13 9.94
CA VAL A 30 -1.12 15.48 11.14
C VAL A 30 -1.99 16.49 11.87
N THR A 31 -3.28 16.20 12.02
CA THR A 31 -4.24 17.05 12.73
C THR A 31 -4.66 16.35 14.01
N ASP A 32 -4.71 17.08 15.12
CA ASP A 32 -5.11 16.56 16.44
C ASP A 32 -4.37 15.29 16.83
N ASN A 33 -3.04 15.27 16.61
CA ASN A 33 -2.15 14.14 16.85
C ASN A 33 -2.58 12.82 16.16
N THR A 34 -3.43 12.91 15.14
CA THR A 34 -4.01 11.76 14.45
C THR A 34 -3.55 11.72 13.00
N LEU A 35 -3.09 10.54 12.56
CA LEU A 35 -2.73 10.26 11.17
C LEU A 35 -3.64 9.17 10.62
N GLU A 36 -4.43 9.49 9.59
CA GLU A 36 -5.30 8.54 8.90
C GLU A 36 -4.63 8.00 7.63
N ILE A 37 -4.51 6.68 7.53
CA ILE A 37 -3.97 5.98 6.35
C ILE A 37 -5.05 5.05 5.80
N HIS A 38 -5.55 5.37 4.60
CA HIS A 38 -6.61 4.60 3.95
C HIS A 38 -6.06 3.80 2.77
N PHE A 39 -6.23 2.48 2.83
CA PHE A 39 -5.97 1.58 1.71
C PHE A 39 -7.30 1.22 1.04
N PHE A 40 -7.40 1.51 -0.25
CA PHE A 40 -8.52 1.06 -1.07
C PHE A 40 -8.07 -0.02 -2.04
N TRP A 41 -8.79 -1.14 -2.04
CA TRP A 41 -8.52 -2.29 -2.89
C TRP A 41 -9.74 -2.64 -3.74
N ASP A 42 -9.57 -2.56 -5.05
CA ASP A 42 -10.62 -2.77 -6.06
C ASP A 42 -10.71 -4.24 -6.54
N GLY A 43 -10.40 -5.21 -5.67
CA GLY A 43 -10.53 -6.63 -6.05
C GLY A 43 -9.51 -7.13 -7.08
N LYS A 44 -8.35 -6.49 -7.21
CA LYS A 44 -7.24 -6.93 -8.08
C LYS A 44 -6.05 -7.43 -7.28
N GLY A 45 -5.50 -8.58 -7.61
CA GLY A 45 -4.28 -9.07 -6.99
C GLY A 45 -3.96 -10.51 -7.36
N THR A 46 -3.40 -11.29 -6.44
CA THR A 46 -3.04 -12.69 -6.73
C THR A 46 -4.27 -13.58 -6.64
N THR A 47 -4.29 -14.64 -7.44
CA THR A 47 -5.45 -15.54 -7.54
C THR A 47 -5.24 -16.92 -6.94
N GLY A 48 -4.02 -17.24 -6.47
CA GLY A 48 -3.58 -18.62 -6.28
C GLY A 48 -2.93 -18.94 -4.95
N ILE A 49 -3.05 -18.12 -3.90
CA ILE A 49 -2.42 -18.41 -2.60
C ILE A 49 -3.32 -17.99 -1.44
N PRO A 50 -3.68 -18.88 -0.49
CA PRO A 50 -3.36 -20.32 -0.42
C PRO A 50 -4.29 -21.21 -1.26
N ALA A 51 -5.41 -20.68 -1.73
CA ALA A 51 -6.38 -21.37 -2.60
C ALA A 51 -6.78 -20.45 -3.76
N ARG A 52 -7.64 -20.93 -4.68
CA ARG A 52 -8.20 -20.05 -5.70
C ARG A 52 -9.09 -18.99 -5.04
N GLY A 53 -8.73 -17.72 -5.20
CA GLY A 53 -9.44 -16.58 -4.64
C GLY A 53 -8.70 -15.30 -4.95
N VAL A 54 -9.33 -14.13 -4.82
CA VAL A 54 -8.68 -12.85 -5.09
C VAL A 54 -8.09 -12.30 -3.80
N TYR A 55 -6.77 -12.13 -3.77
CA TYR A 55 -6.05 -11.61 -2.62
C TYR A 55 -5.51 -10.21 -2.91
N GLY A 56 -5.73 -9.29 -1.98
CA GLY A 56 -5.31 -7.90 -2.10
C GLY A 56 -3.81 -7.67 -1.86
N PRO A 57 -3.39 -6.40 -1.97
CA PRO A 57 -2.00 -6.01 -1.70
C PRO A 57 -1.61 -6.30 -0.25
N LEU A 58 -0.36 -6.74 -0.05
CA LEU A 58 0.24 -6.95 1.27
C LEU A 58 1.08 -5.73 1.65
N VAL A 59 0.80 -5.15 2.80
CA VAL A 59 1.62 -4.10 3.44
C VAL A 59 2.35 -4.74 4.62
N SER A 60 3.68 -4.70 4.62
CA SER A 60 4.48 -5.36 5.66
C SER A 60 4.71 -4.50 6.90
N ALA A 61 4.95 -3.20 6.71
CA ALA A 61 5.23 -2.26 7.79
C ALA A 61 4.84 -0.83 7.39
N ILE A 62 4.55 -0.02 8.40
CA ILE A 62 4.36 1.43 8.30
C ILE A 62 5.28 2.05 9.35
N SER A 63 6.12 2.99 8.93
CA SER A 63 6.96 3.80 9.83
C SER A 63 6.50 5.25 9.75
N VAL A 64 6.48 5.93 10.89
CA VAL A 64 6.14 7.35 11.01
C VAL A 64 7.27 8.03 11.76
N GLU A 65 7.83 9.07 11.16
CA GLU A 65 8.91 9.90 11.70
C GLU A 65 8.42 11.35 11.81
N ALA A 66 8.87 12.05 12.85
CA ALA A 66 8.46 13.42 13.20
C ALA A 66 9.49 14.45 12.73
#